data_AF-A0A8X6GRU2-F1
#
_entry.id   AF-A0A8X6GRU2-F1
#
_cell.length_a   1.000
_cell.length_b   1.000
_cell.length_c   1.000
_cell.angle_alpha   90.00
_cell.angle_beta   90.00
_cell.angle_gamma   90.00
#
_symmetry.space_group_name_H-M   'P 1'
#
loop_
_entity.id
_entity.type
_entity.pdbx_description
1 polymer ?
#
loop_
_entity_poly.entity_id
_entity_poly.type
_entity_poly.pdbx_seq_one_letter_code
_entity_poly.pdbx_strand_id
1 'polypeptide(L)' 'MGDVGSYGSATLESAPFPDPVFGVPEKCPICLEPMHFPHTTECGHTFHKACLKRTQSPTCPLCRQTV' A
#
# COMPACT_ATOMS: atom_id res chain seq x y z
N MET A 1 -20.19 -45.84 19.50
CA MET A 1 -21.31 -45.20 18.79
C MET A 1 -21.39 -43.81 19.40
N GLY A 2 -20.80 -42.81 18.74
CA GLY A 2 -20.55 -41.48 19.31
C GLY A 2 -20.12 -40.54 18.19
N ASP A 3 -21.11 -40.19 17.39
CA ASP A 3 -21.37 -38.98 16.61
C ASP A 3 -20.28 -37.88 16.53
N VAL A 4 -19.78 -37.77 15.29
CA VAL A 4 -19.48 -36.57 14.48
C VAL A 4 -18.80 -35.35 15.12
N GLY A 5 -17.55 -35.14 14.70
CA GLY A 5 -16.89 -33.84 14.75
C GLY A 5 -17.61 -32.81 13.88
N SER A 6 -17.86 -31.64 14.43
CA SER A 6 -18.42 -30.49 13.71
C SER A 6 -18.09 -29.19 14.46
N TYR A 7 -16.87 -28.70 14.30
CA TYR A 7 -16.65 -27.26 14.22
C TYR A 7 -16.47 -27.00 12.70
N GLY A 8 -17.50 -26.59 12.00
CA GLY A 8 -18.04 -25.24 12.16
C GLY A 8 -17.22 -24.27 11.31
N SER A 9 -17.41 -24.40 9.99
CA SER A 9 -17.61 -23.27 9.08
C SER A 9 -16.53 -22.19 9.03
N ALA A 10 -15.52 -22.38 8.18
CA ALA A 10 -14.75 -21.27 7.63
C ALA A 10 -15.70 -20.45 6.73
N THR A 11 -16.31 -19.40 7.30
CA THR A 11 -17.08 -18.43 6.53
C THR A 11 -16.14 -17.73 5.55
N LEU A 12 -16.58 -17.72 4.29
CA LEU A 12 -15.92 -17.13 3.15
C LEU A 12 -15.72 -15.64 3.37
N GLU A 13 -14.48 -15.23 3.65
CA GLU A 13 -14.04 -13.87 3.36
C GLU A 13 -13.33 -13.89 2.01
N SER A 14 -14.13 -14.17 0.97
CA SER A 14 -13.80 -13.79 -0.39
C SER A 14 -13.89 -12.27 -0.48
N ALA A 15 -12.91 -11.57 0.08
CA ALA A 15 -12.62 -10.24 -0.42
C ALA A 15 -12.26 -10.43 -1.90
N PRO A 16 -12.91 -9.72 -2.84
CA PRO A 16 -12.37 -9.64 -4.19
C PRO A 16 -10.96 -9.10 -3.99
N PHE A 17 -9.92 -9.90 -4.23
CA PHE A 17 -8.59 -9.35 -4.35
C PHE A 17 -8.72 -8.35 -5.50
N PRO A 18 -8.67 -7.02 -5.27
CA PRO A 18 -8.44 -6.15 -6.40
C PRO A 18 -7.00 -6.46 -6.77
N ASP A 19 -6.79 -7.17 -7.87
CA ASP A 19 -5.46 -7.28 -8.47
C ASP A 19 -4.89 -5.86 -8.53
N PRO A 20 -3.81 -5.53 -7.80
CA PRO A 20 -3.31 -4.17 -7.77
C PRO A 20 -2.64 -3.92 -9.12
N VAL A 21 -3.41 -3.41 -10.07
CA VAL A 21 -2.89 -2.72 -11.26
C VAL A 21 -2.22 -1.44 -10.76
N PHE A 22 -1.00 -1.56 -10.20
CA PHE A 22 -0.14 -0.47 -9.71
C PHE A 22 -0.92 0.78 -9.28
N GLY A 23 -1.83 0.58 -8.32
CA GLY A 23 -2.69 1.65 -7.83
C GLY A 23 -1.84 2.68 -7.13
N VAL A 24 -1.94 3.93 -7.55
CA VAL A 24 -1.39 5.06 -6.79
C VAL A 24 -1.94 4.94 -5.36
N PRO A 25 -1.10 4.98 -4.31
CA PRO A 25 -1.58 4.85 -2.95
C PRO A 25 -2.63 5.93 -2.67
N GLU A 26 -3.70 5.58 -1.95
CA GLU A 26 -4.80 6.53 -1.70
C GLU A 26 -4.35 7.73 -0.84
N LYS A 27 -3.27 7.53 -0.06
CA LYS A 27 -2.70 8.52 0.85
C LYS A 27 -1.19 8.56 0.70
N CYS A 28 -0.59 9.74 0.86
CA CYS A 28 0.85 9.86 0.84
C CYS A 28 1.44 9.19 2.10
N PRO A 29 2.40 8.26 1.98
CA PRO A 29 2.98 7.57 3.14
C PRO A 29 3.87 8.47 4.01
N ILE A 30 4.16 9.71 3.60
CA ILE A 30 4.95 10.68 4.37
C ILE A 30 4.06 11.49 5.33
N CYS A 31 2.91 11.99 4.85
CA CYS A 31 2.00 12.82 5.66
C CYS A 31 0.65 12.17 5.98
N LEU A 32 0.36 11.01 5.42
CA LEU A 32 -0.90 10.25 5.57
C LEU A 32 -2.16 10.98 5.08
N GLU A 33 -1.99 12.05 4.32
CA GLU A 33 -3.07 12.82 3.69
C GLU A 33 -3.42 12.26 2.30
N PRO A 34 -4.64 12.51 1.79
CA PRO A 34 -5.05 12.09 0.45
C PRO A 34 -4.05 12.56 -0.62
N MET A 35 -3.79 11.70 -1.60
CA MET A 35 -2.83 12.01 -2.65
C MET A 35 -3.29 13.16 -3.56
N HIS A 36 -2.50 14.25 -3.58
CA HIS A 36 -2.68 15.40 -4.46
C HIS A 36 -1.32 15.75 -5.07
N PHE A 37 -1.22 15.80 -6.40
CA PHE A 37 0.05 15.91 -7.13
C PHE A 37 1.02 14.75 -6.83
N PRO A 38 0.62 13.50 -7.17
CA PRO A 38 1.48 12.34 -7.02
C PRO A 38 2.77 12.49 -7.85
N HIS A 39 3.88 12.09 -7.25
CA HIS A 39 5.14 11.90 -7.91
C HIS A 39 5.60 10.46 -7.67
N THR A 40 5.60 9.66 -8.73
CA THR A 40 6.09 8.28 -8.71
C THR A 40 7.58 8.30 -9.00
N THR A 41 8.33 7.78 -8.06
CA THR A 41 9.79 7.62 -8.14
C THR A 41 10.14 6.44 -9.05
N GLU A 42 11.37 6.35 -9.52
CA GLU A 42 11.79 5.25 -10.42
C GLU A 42 11.68 3.86 -9.76
N CYS A 43 11.72 3.81 -8.43
CA CYS A 43 11.47 2.59 -7.66
C CYS A 43 9.99 2.15 -7.59
N GLY A 44 9.07 2.93 -8.18
CA GLY A 44 7.64 2.61 -8.23
C GLY A 44 6.82 3.10 -7.03
N HIS A 45 7.44 3.81 -6.08
CA HIS A 45 6.71 4.39 -4.94
C HIS A 45 6.25 5.82 -5.24
N THR A 46 5.02 6.15 -4.80
CA THR A 46 4.40 7.45 -5.07
C THR A 46 4.22 8.28 -3.80
N PHE A 47 4.58 9.56 -3.87
CA PHE A 47 4.50 10.53 -2.77
C PHE A 47 3.98 11.88 -3.26
N HIS A 48 3.65 12.81 -2.35
CA HIS A 48 3.51 14.21 -2.77
C HIS A 48 4.87 14.79 -3.14
N LYS A 49 4.94 15.57 -4.22
CA LYS A 49 6.17 16.28 -4.63
C LYS A 49 6.75 17.15 -3.50
N ALA A 50 5.89 17.80 -2.72
CA ALA A 50 6.28 18.61 -1.57
C ALA A 50 6.87 17.77 -0.42
N CYS A 51 6.23 16.63 -0.10
CA CYS A 51 6.70 15.71 0.92
C CYS A 51 8.05 15.09 0.54
N LEU A 52 8.22 14.69 -0.72
CA LEU A 52 9.48 14.15 -1.21
C LEU A 52 10.61 15.21 -1.10
N LYS A 53 10.35 16.45 -1.51
CA LYS A 53 11.32 17.56 -1.38
C LYS A 53 11.70 17.86 0.08
N ARG A 54 10.79 17.64 1.04
CA ARG A 54 11.05 17.85 2.47
C ARG A 54 12.02 16.82 3.05
N THR A 55 12.10 15.61 2.50
CA THR A 55 13.05 14.59 2.98
C THR A 55 14.50 14.99 2.78
N GLN A 56 14.79 15.90 1.84
CA GLN A 56 16.14 16.34 1.43
C GLN A 56 17.09 15.20 1.05
N SER A 57 16.60 13.96 0.97
CA SER A 57 17.36 12.78 0.60
C SER A 57 17.11 12.43 -0.86
N PRO A 58 18.16 12.10 -1.63
CA PRO A 58 18.01 11.59 -3.01
C PRO A 58 17.55 10.11 -3.04
N THR A 59 16.98 9.61 -1.95
CA THR A 59 16.59 8.21 -1.78
C THR A 59 15.14 8.11 -1.31
N CYS A 60 14.52 6.98 -1.65
CA CYS A 60 13.12 6.71 -1.42
C CYS A 60 12.92 6.44 0.08
N PRO A 61 11.99 7.13 0.76
CA PRO A 61 11.78 6.91 2.19
C PRO A 61 11.20 5.52 2.50
N LEU A 62 10.62 4.82 1.51
CA LEU A 62 10.08 3.46 1.68
C LEU A 62 11.14 2.36 1.47
N CYS A 63 11.84 2.38 0.34
CA CYS A 63 12.76 1.30 -0.04
C CYS A 63 14.25 1.71 -0.08
N ARG A 64 14.56 2.99 0.13
CA ARG A 64 15.91 3.56 0.13
C ARG A 64 16.67 3.49 -1.21
N GLN A 65 15.98 3.13 -2.30
CA GLN A 65 16.51 3.25 -3.66
C GLN A 65 16.58 4.73 -4.08
N THR A 66 17.45 5.07 -5.03
CA THR A 66 17.47 6.42 -5.63
C THR A 66 16.13 6.74 -6.27
N VAL A 67 15.59 7.94 -5.97
CA VAL A 67 14.24 8.37 -6.36
C VAL A 67 14.14 8.95 -7.75
#